data_AF-A0A163LFC5-F1
#
_entry.id   AF-A0A163LFC5-F1
#
_cell.length_a   1.000
_cell.length_b   1.000
_cell.length_c   1.000
_cell.angle_alpha   90.00
_cell.angle_beta   90.00
_cell.angle_gamma   90.00
#
_symmetry.space_group_name_H-M   'P 1'
#
loop_
_entity.id
_entity.type
_entity.pdbx_description
1 polymer ?
#
loop_
_entity_poly.entity_id
_entity_poly.type
_entity_poly.pdbx_seq_one_letter_code
_entity_poly.pdbx_strand_id
1 'polypeptide(L)'
;MESASEGGYDAVQMRSVADRAGVAIGTVYRYFPSKNHMLVVALLWMFEGLRDRFQDFVIPGETPSDRILFVLRKNTEVLETDHLRYEALVRAYMFADASATPELNALGGVVTEMFAKAIGVEEVSQQQLDAVKVIDDVWMSSLVSWVAGRMTTDEVMAHLELAVRLVFRKLGG
;
A
#
# COMPACT_ATOMS: atom_id res chain seq x y z
N MET A 1 5.07 -4.19 -13.99
CA MET A 1 4.83 -5.05 -12.82
C MET A 1 5.35 -6.46 -12.99
N GLU A 2 5.26 -7.05 -14.19
CA GLU A 2 5.80 -8.40 -14.48
C GLU A 2 7.25 -8.60 -14.02
N SER A 3 8.22 -7.73 -14.37
CA SER A 3 9.60 -7.92 -13.87
C SER A 3 9.77 -7.70 -12.37
N ALA A 4 8.86 -6.96 -11.72
CA ALA A 4 8.87 -6.88 -10.27
C ALA A 4 8.43 -8.22 -9.66
N SER A 5 7.42 -8.88 -10.23
CA SER A 5 7.00 -10.22 -9.83
C SER A 5 8.06 -11.30 -10.12
N GLU A 6 8.82 -11.18 -11.21
CA GLU A 6 9.84 -12.16 -11.60
C GLU A 6 11.15 -12.05 -10.80
N GLY A 7 11.58 -10.84 -10.45
CA GLY A 7 12.92 -10.62 -9.90
C GLY A 7 13.04 -9.48 -8.90
N GLY A 8 11.92 -9.01 -8.36
CA GLY A 8 11.88 -8.02 -7.29
C GLY A 8 12.30 -6.63 -7.73
N TYR A 9 12.69 -5.82 -6.76
CA TYR A 9 13.08 -4.44 -7.01
C TYR A 9 14.18 -4.34 -8.07
N ASP A 10 15.29 -5.07 -7.93
CA ASP A 10 16.48 -4.90 -8.77
C ASP A 10 16.28 -5.34 -10.23
N ALA A 11 15.36 -6.25 -10.50
CA ALA A 11 15.00 -6.67 -11.86
C ALA A 11 14.22 -5.59 -12.63
N VAL A 12 13.62 -4.61 -11.94
CA VAL A 12 12.94 -3.49 -12.60
C VAL A 12 13.97 -2.53 -13.18
N GLN A 13 14.12 -2.58 -14.50
CA GLN A 13 15.02 -1.74 -15.30
C GLN A 13 14.23 -0.86 -16.27
N MET A 14 14.51 0.45 -16.27
CA MET A 14 13.78 1.42 -17.11
C MET A 14 13.86 1.10 -18.61
N ARG A 15 15.02 0.59 -19.07
CA ARG A 15 15.20 0.14 -20.46
C ARG A 15 14.30 -1.05 -20.79
N SER A 16 14.29 -2.08 -19.94
CA SER A 16 13.43 -3.26 -20.12
C SER A 16 11.93 -2.93 -20.05
N VAL A 17 11.55 -1.84 -19.37
CA VAL A 17 10.18 -1.31 -19.39
C VAL A 17 9.89 -0.65 -20.74
N ALA A 18 10.80 0.20 -21.23
CA ALA A 18 10.67 0.85 -22.55
C ALA A 18 10.53 -0.18 -23.68
N ASP A 19 11.41 -1.21 -23.67
CA ASP A 19 11.43 -2.27 -24.68
C ASP A 19 10.11 -3.05 -24.70
N ARG A 20 9.56 -3.41 -23.54
CA ARG A 20 8.26 -4.11 -23.44
C ARG A 20 7.08 -3.23 -23.79
N ALA A 21 7.12 -1.95 -23.45
CA ALA A 21 6.08 -0.99 -23.80
C ALA A 21 6.14 -0.58 -25.28
N GLY A 22 7.18 -0.97 -26.03
CA GLY A 22 7.37 -0.61 -27.43
C GLY A 22 7.60 0.89 -27.64
N VAL A 23 8.19 1.57 -26.64
CA VAL A 23 8.44 3.02 -26.69
C VAL A 23 9.92 3.34 -26.50
N ALA A 24 10.35 4.53 -26.93
CA ALA A 24 11.71 4.99 -26.67
C ALA A 24 11.94 5.21 -25.17
N ILE A 25 13.14 4.91 -24.67
CA ILE A 25 13.49 5.12 -23.26
C ILE A 25 13.30 6.59 -22.81
N GLY A 26 13.55 7.55 -23.71
CA GLY A 26 13.31 8.98 -23.43
C GLY A 26 11.82 9.30 -23.24
N THR A 27 10.91 8.52 -23.83
CA THR A 27 9.47 8.63 -23.56
C THR A 27 9.16 8.14 -22.16
N VAL A 28 9.76 7.04 -21.70
CA VAL A 28 9.58 6.55 -20.33
C VAL A 28 10.06 7.60 -19.32
N TYR A 29 11.27 8.14 -19.47
CA TYR A 29 11.78 9.17 -18.56
C TYR A 29 11.00 10.47 -18.56
N ARG A 30 10.29 10.78 -19.67
CA ARG A 30 9.39 11.93 -19.73
C ARG A 30 8.18 11.79 -18.81
N TYR A 31 7.66 10.58 -18.64
CA TYR A 31 6.53 10.30 -17.75
C TYR A 31 6.98 9.91 -16.34
N PHE A 32 8.10 9.19 -16.24
CA PHE A 32 8.63 8.66 -14.99
C PHE A 32 10.12 9.02 -14.87
N PRO A 33 10.45 10.19 -14.30
CA PRO A 33 11.81 10.66 -14.07
C PRO A 33 12.75 9.64 -13.41
N SER A 34 12.23 8.74 -12.58
CA SER A 34 13.01 7.68 -11.93
C SER A 34 12.26 6.36 -11.86
N LYS A 35 13.02 5.27 -11.61
CA LYS A 35 12.45 3.94 -11.31
C LYS A 35 11.53 3.98 -10.09
N ASN A 36 11.90 4.76 -9.07
CA ASN A 36 11.10 4.90 -7.85
C ASN A 36 9.79 5.61 -8.14
N HIS A 37 9.83 6.71 -8.90
CA HIS A 37 8.61 7.39 -9.33
C HIS A 37 7.70 6.44 -10.13
N MET A 38 8.25 5.70 -11.10
CA MET A 38 7.47 4.70 -11.85
C MET A 38 6.83 3.64 -10.95
N LEU A 39 7.56 3.12 -9.96
CA LEU A 39 7.04 2.12 -9.04
C LEU A 39 6.04 2.70 -8.03
N VAL A 40 6.19 3.97 -7.63
CA VAL A 40 5.18 4.69 -6.82
C VAL A 40 3.90 4.91 -7.61
N VAL A 41 3.98 5.25 -8.91
CA VAL A 41 2.79 5.31 -9.78
C VAL A 41 2.12 3.94 -9.87
N ALA A 42 2.92 2.87 -10.01
CA ALA A 42 2.38 1.51 -10.03
C ALA A 42 1.76 1.09 -8.68
N LEU A 43 2.32 1.56 -7.56
CA LEU A 43 1.75 1.40 -6.21
C LEU A 43 0.40 2.11 -6.11
N LEU A 44 0.31 3.36 -6.57
CA LEU A 44 -0.94 4.12 -6.60
C LEU A 44 -2.02 3.37 -7.41
N TRP A 45 -1.72 2.94 -8.63
CA TRP A 45 -2.65 2.18 -9.46
C TRP A 45 -3.10 0.86 -8.82
N MET A 46 -2.21 0.21 -8.07
CA MET A 46 -2.57 -1.00 -7.33
C MET A 46 -3.62 -0.70 -6.25
N PHE A 47 -3.45 0.39 -5.49
CA PHE A 47 -4.41 0.81 -4.47
C PHE A 47 -5.71 1.34 -5.04
N GLU A 48 -5.67 2.08 -6.16
CA GLU A 48 -6.89 2.50 -6.87
C GLU A 48 -7.69 1.26 -7.32
N GLY A 49 -7.05 0.26 -7.90
CA GLY A 49 -7.71 -0.98 -8.27
C GLY A 49 -8.25 -1.76 -7.07
N LEU A 50 -7.56 -1.72 -5.91
CA LEU A 50 -8.08 -2.30 -4.67
C LEU A 50 -9.32 -1.55 -4.17
N ARG A 51 -9.26 -0.22 -4.10
CA ARG A 51 -10.40 0.63 -3.73
C ARG A 51 -11.60 0.32 -4.61
N ASP A 52 -11.43 0.28 -5.93
CA ASP A 52 -12.51 0.04 -6.87
C ASP A 52 -13.14 -1.34 -6.66
N ARG A 53 -12.34 -2.38 -6.39
CA ARG A 53 -12.85 -3.71 -6.01
C ARG A 53 -13.62 -3.71 -4.70
N PHE A 54 -13.25 -2.83 -3.77
CA PHE A 54 -13.97 -2.66 -2.53
C PHE A 54 -15.25 -1.84 -2.71
N GLN A 55 -15.40 -0.96 -3.70
CA GLN A 55 -16.54 -0.02 -3.81
C GLN A 55 -17.91 -0.70 -3.68
N ASP A 56 -18.12 -1.86 -4.29
CA ASP A 56 -19.40 -2.60 -4.19
C ASP A 56 -19.39 -3.71 -3.14
N PHE A 57 -18.26 -3.94 -2.48
CA PHE A 57 -18.10 -5.00 -1.49
C PHE A 57 -18.58 -4.54 -0.11
N VAL A 58 -19.46 -5.33 0.51
CA VAL A 58 -19.81 -5.17 1.92
C VAL A 58 -18.71 -5.81 2.75
N ILE A 59 -17.95 -5.00 3.47
CA ILE A 59 -16.82 -5.45 4.28
C ILE A 59 -17.34 -6.18 5.52
N PRO A 60 -17.05 -7.47 5.71
CA PRO A 60 -17.51 -8.23 6.86
C PRO A 60 -16.93 -7.69 8.17
N GLY A 61 -17.76 -7.71 9.23
CA GLY A 61 -17.35 -7.30 10.58
C GLY A 61 -18.44 -6.52 11.31
N GLU A 62 -18.63 -6.81 12.60
CA GLU A 62 -19.65 -6.16 13.43
C GLU A 62 -19.21 -4.75 13.83
N THR A 63 -17.92 -4.57 14.15
CA THR A 63 -17.34 -3.29 14.54
C THR A 63 -16.50 -2.65 13.43
N PRO A 64 -16.25 -1.33 13.48
CA PRO A 64 -15.27 -0.68 12.58
C PRO A 64 -13.89 -1.35 12.62
N SER A 65 -13.44 -1.76 13.81
CA SER A 65 -12.18 -2.48 14.00
C SER A 65 -12.17 -3.80 13.25
N ASP A 66 -13.25 -4.60 13.30
CA ASP A 66 -13.34 -5.88 12.59
C ASP A 66 -13.23 -5.69 11.08
N ARG A 67 -13.91 -4.67 10.55
CA ARG A 67 -13.89 -4.35 9.11
C ARG A 67 -12.51 -3.88 8.66
N ILE A 68 -11.81 -3.07 9.46
CA ILE A 68 -10.43 -2.67 9.17
C ILE A 68 -9.50 -3.89 9.20
N LEU A 69 -9.61 -4.73 10.23
CA LEU A 69 -8.78 -5.94 10.33
C LEU A 69 -9.04 -6.90 9.17
N PHE A 70 -10.27 -6.99 8.67
CA PHE A 70 -10.58 -7.74 7.46
C PHE A 70 -9.80 -7.20 6.25
N VAL A 71 -9.84 -5.88 6.02
CA VAL A 71 -9.14 -5.24 4.90
C VAL A 71 -7.63 -5.42 5.02
N LEU A 72 -7.07 -5.20 6.22
CA LEU A 72 -5.64 -5.39 6.48
C LEU A 72 -5.21 -6.84 6.27
N ARG A 73 -6.01 -7.82 6.71
CA ARG A 73 -5.74 -9.24 6.47
C ARG A 73 -5.69 -9.56 5.00
N LYS A 74 -6.66 -9.07 4.21
CA LYS A 74 -6.67 -9.27 2.75
C LYS A 74 -5.47 -8.62 2.05
N ASN A 75 -5.01 -7.47 2.53
CA ASN A 75 -3.80 -6.84 2.00
C ASN A 75 -2.50 -7.55 2.41
N THR A 76 -2.49 -8.24 3.55
CA THR A 76 -1.29 -8.97 3.99
C THR A 76 -1.21 -10.38 3.41
N GLU A 77 -2.34 -11.06 3.17
CA GLU A 77 -2.41 -12.38 2.53
C GLU A 77 -1.72 -12.40 1.14
N VAL A 78 -1.78 -11.28 0.41
CA VAL A 78 -1.18 -11.16 -0.92
C VAL A 78 0.35 -10.97 -0.89
N LEU A 79 0.93 -10.62 0.27
CA LEU A 79 2.38 -10.44 0.41
C LEU A 79 3.16 -11.73 0.15
N GLU A 80 2.65 -12.89 0.57
CA GLU A 80 3.32 -14.17 0.29
C GLU A 80 3.14 -14.62 -1.15
N THR A 81 2.00 -14.27 -1.75
CA THR A 81 1.61 -14.75 -3.08
C THR A 81 2.46 -14.10 -4.17
N ASP A 82 2.88 -12.85 -3.99
CA ASP A 82 3.72 -12.12 -4.95
C ASP A 82 4.82 -11.32 -4.22
N HIS A 83 5.60 -12.01 -3.38
CA HIS A 83 6.61 -11.41 -2.49
C HIS A 83 7.50 -10.41 -3.23
N LEU A 84 8.09 -10.79 -4.36
CA LEU A 84 9.02 -9.96 -5.10
C LEU A 84 8.37 -8.66 -5.60
N ARG A 85 7.11 -8.71 -6.05
CA ARG A 85 6.39 -7.51 -6.46
C ARG A 85 6.15 -6.57 -5.29
N TYR A 86 5.69 -7.08 -4.15
CA TYR A 86 5.43 -6.25 -2.98
C TYR A 86 6.73 -5.70 -2.39
N GLU A 87 7.81 -6.48 -2.40
CA GLU A 87 9.15 -6.03 -2.03
C GLU A 87 9.61 -4.84 -2.88
N ALA A 88 9.40 -4.90 -4.20
CA ALA A 88 9.71 -3.80 -5.10
C ALA A 88 8.93 -2.52 -4.77
N LEU A 89 7.64 -2.65 -4.44
CA LEU A 89 6.77 -1.51 -4.12
C LEU A 89 7.13 -0.88 -2.77
N VAL A 90 7.42 -1.69 -1.74
CA VAL A 90 7.85 -1.21 -0.42
C VAL A 90 9.17 -0.46 -0.55
N ARG A 91 10.15 -1.01 -1.26
CA ARG A 91 11.42 -0.31 -1.51
C ARG A 91 11.23 0.98 -2.29
N ALA A 92 10.39 0.97 -3.33
CA ALA A 92 10.10 2.18 -4.09
C ALA A 92 9.49 3.27 -3.21
N TYR A 93 8.57 2.92 -2.31
CA TYR A 93 8.01 3.84 -1.33
C TYR A 93 9.10 4.41 -0.39
N MET A 94 9.97 3.54 0.15
CA MET A 94 11.07 3.97 1.04
C MET A 94 12.08 4.91 0.38
N PHE A 95 12.35 4.72 -0.91
CA PHE A 95 13.33 5.49 -1.68
C PHE A 95 12.70 6.54 -2.60
N ALA A 96 11.39 6.79 -2.48
CA ALA A 96 10.73 7.84 -3.21
C ALA A 96 11.32 9.20 -2.82
N ASP A 97 11.59 10.04 -3.83
CA ASP A 97 12.03 11.41 -3.62
C ASP A 97 10.87 12.39 -3.84
N ALA A 98 11.13 13.69 -3.68
CA ALA A 98 10.12 14.73 -3.79
C ALA A 98 9.38 14.76 -5.14
N SER A 99 9.94 14.19 -6.22
CA SER A 99 9.28 14.11 -7.53
C SER A 99 8.01 13.26 -7.51
N ALA A 100 7.89 12.30 -6.58
CA ALA A 100 6.73 11.42 -6.45
C ALA A 100 5.71 11.92 -5.41
N THR A 101 5.90 13.13 -4.86
CA THR A 101 5.01 13.71 -3.84
C THR A 101 3.53 13.75 -4.29
N PRO A 102 3.21 14.14 -5.54
CA PRO A 102 1.82 14.16 -6.00
C PRO A 102 1.16 12.76 -5.92
N GLU A 103 1.88 11.72 -6.33
CA GLU A 103 1.39 10.34 -6.31
C GLU A 103 1.28 9.78 -4.89
N LEU A 104 2.24 10.09 -4.01
CA LEU A 104 2.16 9.71 -2.60
C LEU A 104 0.98 10.38 -1.88
N ASN A 105 0.69 11.65 -2.20
CA ASN A 105 -0.48 12.33 -1.68
C ASN A 105 -1.79 11.71 -2.19
N ALA A 106 -1.83 11.37 -3.49
CA ALA A 106 -2.98 10.66 -4.07
C ALA A 106 -3.18 9.29 -3.42
N LEU A 107 -2.09 8.56 -3.16
CA LEU A 107 -2.12 7.27 -2.46
C LEU A 107 -2.72 7.42 -1.05
N GLY A 108 -2.29 8.43 -0.29
CA GLY A 108 -2.86 8.72 1.02
C GLY A 108 -4.38 9.03 0.98
N GLY A 109 -4.83 9.71 -0.08
CA GLY A 109 -6.25 9.93 -0.36
C GLY A 109 -7.01 8.61 -0.58
N VAL A 110 -6.49 7.73 -1.44
CA VAL A 110 -7.08 6.41 -1.70
C VAL A 110 -7.17 5.56 -0.43
N VAL A 111 -6.10 5.54 0.39
CA VAL A 111 -6.11 4.83 1.67
C VAL A 111 -7.16 5.40 2.63
N THR A 112 -7.30 6.73 2.68
CA THR A 112 -8.33 7.41 3.49
C THR A 112 -9.74 7.03 3.04
N GLU A 113 -10.01 7.00 1.73
CA GLU A 113 -11.30 6.56 1.17
C GLU A 113 -11.62 5.10 1.54
N MET A 114 -10.64 4.21 1.40
CA MET A 114 -10.79 2.80 1.77
C MET A 114 -11.07 2.63 3.26
N PHE A 115 -10.40 3.41 4.10
CA PHE A 115 -10.64 3.41 5.54
C PHE A 115 -12.03 3.95 5.89
N ALA A 116 -12.44 5.09 5.33
CA ALA A 116 -13.76 5.68 5.52
C ALA A 116 -14.87 4.66 5.22
N LYS A 117 -14.72 3.96 4.09
CA LYS A 117 -15.59 2.86 3.70
C LYS A 117 -15.56 1.71 4.72
N ALA A 118 -14.38 1.29 5.16
CA ALA A 118 -14.23 0.21 6.15
C ALA A 118 -14.94 0.54 7.46
N ILE A 119 -14.89 1.78 7.93
CA ILE A 119 -15.58 2.17 9.17
C ILE A 119 -17.05 2.55 8.94
N GLY A 120 -17.47 2.79 7.69
CA GLY A 120 -18.84 3.10 7.32
C GLY A 120 -19.23 4.56 7.56
N VAL A 121 -18.29 5.49 7.35
CA VAL A 121 -18.54 6.93 7.46
C VAL A 121 -18.38 7.60 6.10
N GLU A 122 -19.17 8.65 5.85
CA GLU A 122 -19.03 9.48 4.65
C GLU A 122 -17.86 10.46 4.78
N GLU A 123 -17.68 11.04 5.97
CA GLU A 123 -16.58 11.96 6.28
C GLU A 123 -15.75 11.44 7.46
N VAL A 124 -14.43 11.45 7.30
CA VAL A 124 -13.48 11.01 8.31
C VAL A 124 -13.09 12.21 9.19
N SER A 125 -13.30 12.12 10.49
CA SER A 125 -12.90 13.16 11.44
C SER A 125 -11.38 13.26 11.55
N GLN A 126 -10.84 14.40 12.02
CA GLN A 126 -9.39 14.54 12.23
C GLN A 126 -8.82 13.46 13.14
N GLN A 127 -9.57 13.08 14.19
CA GLN A 127 -9.15 12.03 15.12
C GLN A 127 -9.08 10.66 14.45
N GLN A 128 -10.00 10.38 13.52
CA GLN A 128 -9.98 9.16 12.71
C GLN A 128 -8.84 9.19 11.70
N LEU A 129 -8.56 10.33 11.06
CA LEU A 129 -7.40 10.49 10.17
C LEU A 129 -6.08 10.24 10.91
N ASP A 130 -5.94 10.77 12.12
CA ASP A 130 -4.76 10.53 12.96
C ASP A 130 -4.62 9.04 13.31
N ALA A 131 -5.74 8.36 13.55
CA ALA A 131 -5.78 6.91 13.75
C ALA A 131 -5.37 6.12 12.50
N VAL A 132 -5.82 6.51 11.29
CA VAL A 132 -5.39 5.92 10.03
C VAL A 132 -3.87 6.02 9.90
N LYS A 133 -3.33 7.22 10.10
CA LYS A 133 -1.88 7.47 9.99
C LYS A 133 -1.07 6.58 10.93
N VAL A 134 -1.50 6.42 12.18
CA VAL A 134 -0.82 5.52 13.13
C VAL A 134 -0.86 4.07 12.65
N ILE A 135 -1.98 3.60 12.10
CA ILE A 135 -2.09 2.25 11.54
C ILE A 135 -1.18 2.09 10.32
N ASP A 136 -1.17 3.07 9.42
CA ASP A 136 -0.32 3.08 8.23
C ASP A 136 1.18 3.11 8.59
N ASP A 137 1.58 3.90 9.57
CA ASP A 137 2.97 3.95 10.06
C ASP A 137 3.42 2.59 10.63
N VAL A 138 2.55 1.94 11.42
CA VAL A 138 2.81 0.58 11.93
C VAL A 138 2.88 -0.41 10.79
N TRP A 139 1.98 -0.30 9.81
CA TRP A 139 1.98 -1.18 8.65
C TRP A 139 3.26 -1.05 7.85
N MET A 140 3.65 0.16 7.49
CA MET A 140 4.88 0.43 6.75
C MET A 140 6.11 -0.06 7.51
N SER A 141 6.22 0.21 8.81
CA SER A 141 7.32 -0.31 9.64
C SER A 141 7.39 -1.84 9.63
N SER A 142 6.24 -2.50 9.67
CA SER A 142 6.13 -3.96 9.63
C SER A 142 6.50 -4.50 8.24
N LEU A 143 6.06 -3.85 7.16
CA LEU A 143 6.44 -4.20 5.78
C LEU A 143 7.94 -4.03 5.53
N VAL A 144 8.57 -2.98 6.05
CA VAL A 144 10.03 -2.77 5.97
C VAL A 144 10.78 -3.90 6.69
N SER A 145 10.26 -4.34 7.84
CA SER A 145 10.86 -5.46 8.58
C SER A 145 10.64 -6.80 7.88
N TRP A 146 9.48 -6.99 7.25
CA TRP A 146 9.16 -8.16 6.44
C TRP A 146 10.06 -8.26 5.19
N VAL A 147 10.20 -7.18 4.41
CA VAL A 147 11.12 -7.13 3.25
C VAL A 147 12.56 -7.44 3.64
N ALA A 148 12.97 -7.04 4.84
CA ALA A 148 14.30 -7.33 5.35
C ALA A 148 14.46 -8.76 5.93
N GLY A 149 13.42 -9.60 5.85
CA GLY A 149 13.41 -10.96 6.40
C GLY A 149 13.42 -11.02 7.93
N ARG A 150 13.09 -9.93 8.61
CA ARG A 150 13.05 -9.84 10.09
C ARG A 150 11.66 -10.07 10.68
N MET A 151 10.63 -10.11 9.84
CA MET A 151 9.26 -10.43 10.23
C MET A 151 8.64 -11.38 9.20
N THR A 152 7.88 -12.34 9.69
CA THR A 152 6.93 -13.14 8.90
C THR A 152 5.64 -12.35 8.65
N THR A 153 4.84 -12.81 7.70
CA THR A 153 3.51 -12.24 7.41
C THR A 153 2.55 -12.38 8.60
N ASP A 154 2.63 -13.48 9.34
CA ASP A 154 1.89 -13.69 10.58
C ASP A 154 2.27 -12.64 11.65
N GLU A 155 3.55 -12.33 11.79
CA GLU A 155 4.03 -11.27 12.70
C GLU A 155 3.57 -9.89 12.26
N VAL A 156 3.60 -9.60 10.95
CA VAL A 156 3.03 -8.36 10.38
C VAL A 156 1.55 -8.23 10.76
N MET A 157 0.76 -9.30 10.58
CA MET A 157 -0.66 -9.30 10.96
C MET A 157 -0.88 -9.13 12.46
N ALA A 158 -0.09 -9.80 13.30
CA ALA A 158 -0.20 -9.67 14.74
C ALA A 158 0.09 -8.23 15.22
N HIS A 159 1.08 -7.57 14.61
CA HIS A 159 1.40 -6.16 14.89
C HIS A 159 0.27 -5.21 14.49
N LEU A 160 -0.31 -5.41 13.30
CA LEU A 160 -1.46 -4.64 12.84
C LEU A 160 -2.68 -4.83 13.74
N GLU A 161 -2.98 -6.07 14.14
CA GLU A 161 -4.07 -6.38 15.06
C GLU A 161 -3.93 -5.63 16.39
N LEU A 162 -2.71 -5.61 16.94
CA LEU A 162 -2.43 -4.88 18.17
C LEU A 162 -2.62 -3.37 17.99
N ALA A 163 -2.09 -2.80 16.91
CA ALA A 163 -2.19 -1.37 16.63
C ALA A 163 -3.65 -0.92 16.49
N VAL A 164 -4.44 -1.63 15.68
CA VAL A 164 -5.88 -1.34 15.52
C VAL A 164 -6.60 -1.42 16.87
N ARG A 165 -6.38 -2.49 17.65
CA ARG A 165 -7.01 -2.61 18.98
C ARG A 165 -6.66 -1.45 19.92
N LEU A 166 -5.40 -0.99 19.93
CA LEU A 166 -4.95 0.09 20.80
C LEU A 166 -5.49 1.45 20.36
N VAL A 167 -5.52 1.71 19.06
CA VAL A 167 -6.02 2.96 18.48
C VAL A 167 -7.53 3.08 18.70
N PHE A 168 -8.30 2.04 18.36
CA PHE A 168 -9.76 2.09 18.47
C PHE A 168 -10.30 2.06 19.89
N ARG A 169 -9.58 1.44 20.84
CA ARG A 169 -9.92 1.54 22.27
C ARG A 169 -9.90 3.00 22.76
N LYS A 170 -9.05 3.85 22.21
CA LYS A 170 -8.99 5.28 22.54
C LYS A 170 -10.08 6.11 21.85
N LEU A 171 -10.69 5.59 20.79
CA LEU A 171 -11.75 6.26 20.03
C LEU A 171 -13.17 5.93 20.52
N GLY A 172 -13.31 5.13 21.57
CA GLY A 172 -14.61 4.78 22.15
C GLY A 172 -15.34 3.62 21.46
N GLY A 173 -14.60 2.73 20.79
CA GLY A 173 -15.08 1.41 20.38
C GLY A 173 -15.13 0.42 21.53
#